data_AF-A0A8I0T7C3-F1
#
_entry.id   AF-A0A8I0T7C3-F1
#
_cell.length_a   1.000
_cell.length_b   1.000
_cell.length_c   1.000
_cell.angle_alpha   90.00
_cell.angle_beta   90.00
_cell.angle_gamma   90.00
#
_symmetry.space_group_name_H-M   'P 1'
#
loop_
_entity.id
_entity.type
_entity.pdbx_description
1 polymer ?
#
loop_
_entity_poly.entity_id
_entity_poly.type
_entity_poly.pdbx_seq_one_letter_code
_entity_poly.pdbx_strand_id
1 'polypeptide(L)'
;MARSIWLKVNGQIFDQWTNANITRDLKDFSGSFSFELRDYSRALSTFDFASPANAVFKLKPGMEAEAYVEDQLVLKGYIETVSPDIDEERAMVSISGKDKAGDLVDSTAAPTGPSEFNNVKLEEAVKRIAEPFGLSVRSEIDTGDAFPRYGIDLSETGLSAIDKGTRQRHALVMSDGVGGVVITRTGANRAPAALSLPGNVKGSSGQFTHKDRHSKVIVRGQSEKAATVRDGRAAPLMGGSAPVKPEDREATDGSATERERRGVVASGEATDDEIRRYRPIVHLARSKADDKGCKDEADWRMRTKRGESEEISYRVHGYKANGRLWRVNEMVEVSDSFQDVFRDMLISRVTFLLQEDGGEETEIAVTSPEAFDNKPVKGRRKNVKSRKKSGKKSKGKGSGGPLDGTASAL
;
A
#
# COMPACT_ATOMS: atom_id res chain seq x y z
N MET A 1 22.61 -28.58 -0.95
CA MET A 1 22.23 -27.29 -1.58
C MET A 1 20.99 -26.82 -0.84
N ALA A 2 21.00 -25.58 -0.32
CA ALA A 2 19.80 -25.03 0.31
C ALA A 2 18.68 -24.94 -0.74
N ARG A 3 17.43 -25.16 -0.32
CA ARG A 3 16.27 -24.93 -1.19
C ARG A 3 16.24 -23.47 -1.62
N SER A 4 15.58 -23.18 -2.74
CA SER A 4 15.46 -21.83 -3.28
C SER A 4 14.63 -20.88 -2.39
N ILE A 5 13.86 -21.37 -1.43
CA ILE A 5 13.39 -20.58 -0.30
C ILE A 5 13.82 -21.30 0.97
N TRP A 6 14.43 -20.55 1.89
CA TRP A 6 14.81 -21.11 3.17
C TRP A 6 14.73 -20.13 4.35
N LEU A 7 14.68 -20.70 5.56
CA LEU A 7 14.50 -19.98 6.81
C LEU A 7 15.65 -20.32 7.77
N LYS A 8 16.16 -19.30 8.44
CA LYS A 8 17.09 -19.44 9.55
C LYS A 8 16.43 -18.89 10.81
N VAL A 9 16.29 -19.73 11.82
CA VAL A 9 15.67 -19.37 13.10
C VAL A 9 16.70 -19.51 14.22
N ASN A 10 16.94 -18.43 14.97
CA ASN A 10 17.96 -18.39 16.04
C ASN A 10 19.32 -18.97 15.63
N GLY A 11 19.75 -18.73 14.39
CA GLY A 11 21.03 -19.23 13.87
C GLY A 11 20.99 -20.60 13.21
N GLN A 12 19.93 -21.40 13.43
CA GLN A 12 19.76 -22.72 12.84
C GLN A 12 19.01 -22.63 11.51
N ILE A 13 19.56 -23.28 10.47
CA ILE A 13 18.89 -23.41 9.18
C ILE A 13 17.86 -24.52 9.29
N PHE A 14 16.65 -24.20 8.83
CA PHE A 14 15.62 -25.18 8.55
C PHE A 14 15.55 -25.31 7.02
N ASP A 15 15.16 -26.46 6.48
CA ASP A 15 15.02 -26.66 5.02
C ASP A 15 13.95 -27.70 4.65
N GLN A 16 13.20 -28.19 5.64
CA GLN A 16 12.21 -29.27 5.50
C GLN A 16 10.76 -28.75 5.45
N TRP A 17 10.50 -27.69 4.68
CA TRP A 17 9.13 -27.23 4.42
C TRP A 17 8.49 -27.96 3.25
N THR A 18 7.19 -28.17 3.33
CA THR A 18 6.34 -28.55 2.19
C THR A 18 5.85 -27.30 1.46
N ASN A 19 5.53 -26.24 2.21
CA ASN A 19 5.08 -24.95 1.68
C ASN A 19 5.86 -23.78 2.32
N ALA A 20 6.16 -22.76 1.53
CA ALA A 20 6.72 -21.50 2.01
C ALA A 20 6.16 -20.32 1.22
N ASN A 21 5.72 -19.29 1.95
CA ASN A 21 5.21 -18.04 1.41
C ASN A 21 5.95 -16.88 2.08
N ILE A 22 6.56 -16.00 1.30
CA ILE A 22 7.14 -14.75 1.79
C ILE A 22 6.49 -13.60 1.03
N THR A 23 5.78 -12.72 1.74
CA THR A 23 5.00 -11.63 1.16
C THR A 23 5.56 -10.27 1.55
N ARG A 24 5.67 -9.40 0.56
CA ARG A 24 5.90 -7.96 0.72
C ARG A 24 4.73 -7.25 0.03
N ASP A 25 4.08 -6.31 0.71
CA ASP A 25 2.97 -5.53 0.18
C ASP A 25 3.22 -4.03 0.45
N LEU A 26 2.64 -3.15 -0.36
CA LEU A 26 2.57 -1.71 -0.11
C LEU A 26 1.37 -1.32 0.75
N LYS A 27 0.34 -2.16 0.81
CA LYS A 27 -0.86 -1.97 1.64
C LYS A 27 -0.61 -2.38 3.09
N ASP A 28 0.23 -3.39 3.29
CA ASP A 28 0.70 -3.83 4.61
C ASP A 28 2.14 -3.35 4.83
N PHE A 29 2.35 -2.56 5.88
CA PHE A 29 3.65 -1.92 6.13
C PHE A 29 4.79 -2.92 6.37
N SER A 30 4.50 -3.98 7.12
CA SER A 30 5.43 -5.07 7.40
C SER A 30 5.24 -6.22 6.42
N GLY A 31 6.36 -6.80 5.97
CA GLY A 31 6.34 -8.06 5.25
C GLY A 31 5.92 -9.20 6.17
N SER A 32 5.37 -10.26 5.59
CA SER A 32 4.96 -11.46 6.32
C SER A 32 5.58 -12.72 5.73
N PHE A 33 5.68 -13.76 6.53
CA PHE A 33 6.09 -15.08 6.08
C PHE A 33 5.21 -16.16 6.70
N SER A 34 5.06 -17.26 5.98
CA SER A 34 4.47 -18.49 6.49
C SER A 34 5.21 -19.69 5.91
N PHE A 35 5.57 -20.64 6.78
CA PHE A 35 6.23 -21.88 6.40
C PHE A 35 5.48 -23.04 7.02
N GLU A 36 5.29 -24.09 6.23
CA GLU A 36 4.69 -25.34 6.67
C GLU A 36 5.74 -26.44 6.55
N LEU A 37 5.97 -27.17 7.64
CA LEU A 37 6.95 -28.24 7.71
C LEU A 37 6.26 -29.56 8.02
N ARG A 38 6.68 -30.64 7.36
CA ARG A 38 6.24 -32.00 7.72
C ARG A 38 7.04 -32.47 8.93
N ASP A 39 6.37 -32.84 10.02
CA ASP A 39 7.01 -33.42 11.20
C ASP A 39 7.10 -34.95 11.04
N TYR A 40 8.12 -35.40 10.28
CA TYR A 40 8.36 -36.82 10.03
C TYR A 40 8.55 -37.63 11.32
N SER A 41 9.08 -36.99 12.38
CA SER A 41 9.33 -37.65 13.67
C SER A 41 8.04 -38.01 14.40
N ARG A 42 7.01 -37.15 14.31
CA ARG A 42 5.68 -37.41 14.86
C ARG A 42 4.83 -38.33 14.00
N ALA A 43 4.95 -38.25 12.68
CA ALA A 43 4.23 -39.12 11.74
C ALA A 43 4.58 -40.61 11.89
N LEU A 44 5.76 -40.93 12.45
CA LEU A 44 6.15 -42.30 12.79
C LEU A 44 5.56 -42.82 14.12
N SER A 45 4.91 -41.96 14.91
CA SER A 45 4.48 -42.23 16.29
C SER A 45 2.97 -42.27 16.49
N THR A 46 2.20 -42.23 15.40
CA THR A 46 0.80 -41.80 15.46
C THR A 46 -0.10 -42.74 16.26
N PHE A 47 0.15 -44.06 16.33
CA PHE A 47 -0.62 -45.04 17.14
C PHE A 47 0.30 -46.24 17.48
N ASP A 48 0.16 -47.08 18.53
CA ASP A 48 -0.85 -47.31 19.58
C ASP A 48 -0.16 -47.53 20.98
N PHE A 49 1.12 -47.18 21.10
CA PHE A 49 1.92 -47.22 22.35
C PHE A 49 2.78 -45.95 22.49
N ALA A 50 2.17 -44.79 22.28
CA ALA A 50 2.90 -43.54 22.13
C ALA A 50 3.63 -43.11 23.42
N SER A 51 4.92 -43.44 23.48
CA SER A 51 5.95 -42.52 23.96
C SER A 51 7.28 -42.88 23.32
N PRO A 52 7.76 -42.05 22.37
CA PRO A 52 9.22 -41.90 22.28
C PRO A 52 9.70 -40.45 22.13
N ALA A 53 10.62 -40.12 23.04
CA ALA A 53 11.81 -39.27 22.91
C ALA A 53 11.66 -37.84 22.37
N ASN A 54 11.81 -36.88 23.29
CA ASN A 54 12.28 -35.51 23.08
C ASN A 54 11.60 -34.77 21.92
N ALA A 55 10.58 -33.96 22.22
CA ALA A 55 10.05 -32.98 21.26
C ALA A 55 11.19 -32.18 20.60
N VAL A 56 11.54 -32.54 19.35
CA VAL A 56 12.63 -31.94 18.57
C VAL A 56 12.22 -30.54 18.06
N PHE A 57 10.93 -30.23 18.06
CA PHE A 57 10.41 -28.92 17.68
C PHE A 57 10.58 -27.89 18.80
N LYS A 58 11.64 -27.09 18.71
CA LYS A 58 11.91 -25.95 19.63
C LYS A 58 11.33 -24.63 19.14
N LEU A 59 10.65 -24.57 17.99
CA LEU A 59 10.09 -23.32 17.49
C LEU A 59 9.03 -22.79 18.47
N LYS A 60 9.17 -21.52 18.84
CA LYS A 60 8.25 -20.81 19.72
C LYS A 60 7.97 -19.43 19.14
N PRO A 61 6.80 -18.84 19.43
CA PRO A 61 6.59 -17.42 19.23
C PRO A 61 7.71 -16.59 19.87
N GLY A 62 8.09 -15.49 19.22
CA GLY A 62 9.15 -14.56 19.62
C GLY A 62 10.56 -14.92 19.15
N MET A 63 10.77 -16.08 18.52
CA MET A 63 12.09 -16.42 17.96
C MET A 63 12.42 -15.57 16.73
N GLU A 64 13.68 -15.13 16.60
CA GLU A 64 14.13 -14.38 15.43
C GLU A 64 14.24 -15.30 14.21
N ALA A 65 13.69 -14.83 13.09
CA ALA A 65 13.62 -15.54 11.83
C ALA A 65 14.17 -14.68 10.68
N GLU A 66 15.00 -15.30 9.85
CA GLU A 66 15.55 -14.73 8.62
C GLU A 66 15.12 -15.60 7.44
N ALA A 67 14.28 -15.06 6.56
CA ALA A 67 13.77 -15.74 5.39
C ALA A 67 14.52 -15.29 4.13
N TYR A 68 15.05 -16.26 3.42
CA TYR A 68 15.87 -16.11 2.24
C TYR A 68 15.15 -16.63 1.01
N VAL A 69 15.29 -15.90 -0.09
CA VAL A 69 14.89 -16.33 -1.43
C VAL A 69 16.15 -16.40 -2.28
N GLU A 70 16.44 -17.61 -2.75
CA GLU A 70 17.74 -18.05 -3.24
C GLU A 70 18.83 -17.69 -2.22
N ASP A 71 19.77 -16.82 -2.59
CA ASP A 71 20.85 -16.36 -1.72
C ASP A 71 20.62 -14.96 -1.13
N GLN A 72 19.42 -14.39 -1.28
CA GLN A 72 19.10 -13.04 -0.82
C GLN A 72 18.21 -13.09 0.43
N LEU A 73 18.65 -12.40 1.49
CA LEU A 73 17.79 -12.13 2.65
C LEU A 73 16.68 -11.18 2.21
N VAL A 74 15.44 -11.66 2.23
CA VAL A 74 14.26 -10.88 1.82
C VAL A 74 13.48 -10.39 3.02
N LEU A 75 13.46 -11.16 4.11
CA LEU A 75 12.72 -10.81 5.31
C LEU A 75 13.49 -11.18 6.58
N LYS A 76 13.54 -10.28 7.55
CA LYS A 76 14.07 -10.52 8.89
C LYS A 76 13.08 -10.00 9.94
N GLY A 77 12.72 -10.85 10.90
CA GLY A 77 11.71 -10.52 11.91
C GLY A 77 11.53 -11.62 12.94
N TYR A 78 10.30 -11.83 13.37
CA TYR A 78 9.98 -12.73 14.48
C TYR A 78 8.86 -13.69 14.10
N ILE A 79 8.94 -14.92 14.62
CA ILE A 79 7.83 -15.87 14.57
C ILE A 79 6.74 -15.36 15.51
N GLU A 80 5.53 -15.12 15.01
CA GLU A 80 4.37 -14.70 15.81
C GLU A 80 3.51 -15.90 16.20
N THR A 81 3.34 -16.86 15.28
CA THR A 81 2.48 -18.02 15.48
C THR A 81 3.23 -19.31 15.17
N VAL A 82 3.01 -20.32 16.01
CA VAL A 82 3.45 -21.70 15.79
C VAL A 82 2.22 -22.58 16.00
N SER A 83 1.83 -23.32 14.98
CA SER A 83 0.63 -24.16 14.93
C SER A 83 1.01 -25.58 14.54
N PRO A 84 1.32 -26.45 15.52
CA PRO A 84 1.45 -27.88 15.32
C PRO A 84 0.08 -28.51 15.09
N ASP A 85 -0.01 -29.43 14.12
CA ASP A 85 -1.19 -30.21 13.80
C ASP A 85 -0.79 -31.68 13.55
N ILE A 86 -1.58 -32.62 14.04
CA ILE A 86 -1.31 -34.06 13.90
C ILE A 86 -2.60 -34.85 13.85
N ASP A 87 -2.70 -35.75 12.87
CA ASP A 87 -3.77 -36.73 12.70
C ASP A 87 -3.17 -38.12 12.39
N GLU A 88 -4.02 -39.13 12.19
CA GLU A 88 -3.67 -40.52 11.84
C GLU A 88 -2.72 -40.67 10.65
N GLU A 89 -2.77 -39.75 9.68
CA GLU A 89 -2.08 -39.84 8.41
C GLU A 89 -0.85 -38.92 8.33
N ARG A 90 -0.85 -37.81 9.08
CA ARG A 90 0.16 -36.75 8.95
C ARG A 90 0.41 -35.99 10.25
N ALA A 91 1.64 -35.49 10.37
CA ALA A 91 2.03 -34.50 11.36
C ALA A 91 2.69 -33.32 10.66
N MET A 92 2.27 -32.11 11.00
CA MET A 92 2.75 -30.87 10.39
C MET A 92 2.91 -29.76 11.43
N VAL A 93 3.78 -28.79 11.13
CA VAL A 93 3.88 -27.56 11.90
C VAL A 93 3.87 -26.38 10.94
N SER A 94 2.91 -25.49 11.12
CA SER A 94 2.91 -24.19 10.44
C SER A 94 3.48 -23.14 11.36
N ILE A 95 4.35 -22.28 10.81
CA ILE A 95 4.82 -21.08 11.47
C ILE A 95 4.48 -19.86 10.62
N SER A 96 4.19 -18.75 11.27
CA SER A 96 4.02 -17.47 10.58
C SER A 96 4.52 -16.31 11.42
N GLY A 97 4.85 -15.21 10.77
CA GLY A 97 5.32 -14.02 11.43
C GLY A 97 5.49 -12.85 10.48
N LYS A 98 6.02 -11.75 11.02
CA LYS A 98 6.25 -10.49 10.30
C LYS A 98 7.71 -10.08 10.37
N ASP A 99 8.09 -9.16 9.50
CA ASP A 99 9.37 -8.46 9.62
C ASP A 99 9.44 -7.60 10.90
N LYS A 100 10.66 -7.16 11.27
CA LYS A 100 10.87 -6.32 12.46
C LYS A 100 10.04 -5.03 12.47
N ALA A 101 9.65 -4.53 11.30
CA ALA A 101 8.85 -3.32 11.20
C ALA A 101 7.40 -3.55 11.65
N GLY A 102 6.98 -4.81 11.84
CA GLY A 102 5.72 -5.17 12.51
C GLY A 102 5.58 -4.54 13.89
N ASP A 103 6.68 -4.35 14.63
CA ASP A 103 6.63 -3.72 15.95
C ASP A 103 6.13 -2.27 15.90
N LEU A 104 6.39 -1.52 14.81
CA LEU A 104 5.85 -0.18 14.61
C LEU A 104 4.34 -0.19 14.38
N VAL A 105 3.80 -1.28 13.83
CA VAL A 105 2.35 -1.45 13.62
C VAL A 105 1.66 -1.68 14.95
N ASP A 106 2.25 -2.52 15.79
CA ASP A 106 1.59 -3.06 16.98
C ASP A 106 1.89 -2.25 18.26
N SER A 107 3.02 -1.52 18.31
CA SER A 107 3.52 -0.87 19.53
C SER A 107 3.42 0.66 19.50
N THR A 108 3.33 1.26 20.68
CA THR A 108 3.27 2.72 20.87
C THR A 108 4.58 3.42 20.47
N ALA A 109 4.48 4.56 19.78
CA ALA A 109 5.62 5.28 19.19
C ALA A 109 6.65 5.81 20.19
N ALA A 110 6.21 6.25 21.37
CA ALA A 110 7.07 6.89 22.38
C ALA A 110 6.50 6.70 23.78
N PRO A 111 6.49 5.48 24.35
CA PRO A 111 5.84 5.19 25.63
C PRO A 111 6.46 5.96 26.81
N THR A 112 7.75 6.29 26.73
CA THR A 112 8.51 7.03 27.75
C THR A 112 9.22 8.27 27.18
N GLY A 113 9.00 8.58 25.90
CA GLY A 113 9.66 9.68 25.18
C GLY A 113 8.86 11.00 25.25
N PRO A 114 9.37 12.07 24.61
CA PRO A 114 8.60 13.31 24.51
C PRO A 114 7.36 13.10 23.63
N SER A 115 6.24 13.74 24.00
CA SER A 115 4.99 13.72 23.22
C SER A 115 5.04 14.60 21.97
N GLU A 116 6.16 15.29 21.72
CA GLU A 116 6.37 16.09 20.52
C GLU A 116 7.85 16.24 20.19
N PHE A 117 8.12 16.46 18.91
CA PHE A 117 9.42 16.90 18.41
C PHE A 117 9.30 18.31 17.83
N ASN A 118 10.28 19.16 18.10
CA ASN A 118 10.29 20.54 17.62
C ASN A 118 11.36 20.72 16.55
N ASN A 119 11.01 21.48 15.50
CA ASN A 119 11.87 21.80 14.36
C ASN A 119 12.63 20.59 13.79
N VAL A 120 11.90 19.51 13.48
CA VAL A 120 12.47 18.22 13.05
C VAL A 120 12.11 17.92 11.60
N LYS A 121 13.03 17.36 10.79
CA LYS A 121 12.69 16.84 9.46
C LYS A 121 11.96 15.50 9.54
N LEU A 122 11.28 15.11 8.46
CA LEU A 122 10.52 13.86 8.43
C LEU A 122 11.41 12.65 8.73
N GLU A 123 12.53 12.50 8.03
CA GLU A 123 13.46 11.40 8.20
C GLU A 123 14.03 11.30 9.62
N GLU A 124 14.24 12.45 10.27
CA GLU A 124 14.72 12.49 11.65
C GLU A 124 13.61 12.11 12.64
N ALA A 125 12.38 12.57 12.44
CA ALA A 125 11.23 12.17 13.26
C ALA A 125 10.98 10.66 13.16
N VAL A 126 10.97 10.13 11.93
CA VAL A 126 10.81 8.69 11.67
C VAL A 126 11.96 7.90 12.31
N LYS A 127 13.21 8.40 12.21
CA LYS A 127 14.35 7.77 12.87
C LYS A 127 14.19 7.70 14.39
N ARG A 128 13.79 8.79 15.04
CA ARG A 128 13.58 8.80 16.51
C ARG A 128 12.47 7.85 16.96
N ILE A 129 11.41 7.68 16.14
CA ILE A 129 10.32 6.75 16.42
C ILE A 129 10.76 5.29 16.19
N ALA A 130 11.58 5.04 15.17
CA ALA A 130 12.00 3.70 14.75
C ALA A 130 13.20 3.13 15.54
N GLU A 131 14.05 4.01 16.09
CA GLU A 131 15.28 3.64 16.80
C GLU A 131 15.06 2.74 18.04
N PRO A 132 14.05 2.95 18.89
CA PRO A 132 13.75 2.04 20.01
C PRO A 132 13.41 0.61 19.58
N PHE A 133 12.94 0.42 18.34
CA PHE A 133 12.63 -0.88 17.73
C PHE A 133 13.82 -1.49 16.99
N GLY A 134 14.99 -0.85 17.03
CA GLY A 134 16.20 -1.31 16.33
C GLY A 134 16.11 -1.20 14.81
N LEU A 135 15.25 -0.31 14.29
CA LEU A 135 15.04 -0.12 12.86
C LEU A 135 15.88 1.05 12.33
N SER A 136 16.51 0.82 11.18
CA SER A 136 17.21 1.88 10.44
C SER A 136 16.24 2.67 9.58
N VAL A 137 16.57 3.93 9.25
CA VAL A 137 15.72 4.77 8.39
C VAL A 137 16.55 5.37 7.26
N ARG A 138 16.04 5.28 6.03
CA ARG A 138 16.60 5.96 4.86
C ARG A 138 15.52 6.71 4.08
N SER A 139 15.91 7.85 3.50
CA SER A 139 15.06 8.59 2.58
C SER A 139 15.62 8.51 1.16
N GLU A 140 14.77 8.20 0.20
CA GLU A 140 15.07 8.19 -1.24
C GLU A 140 14.58 9.47 -1.93
N ILE A 141 13.87 10.33 -1.19
CA ILE A 141 13.27 11.56 -1.69
C ILE A 141 13.65 12.76 -0.81
N ASP A 142 13.52 13.95 -1.37
CA ASP A 142 13.47 15.17 -0.56
C ASP A 142 12.10 15.26 0.13
N THR A 143 12.13 15.33 1.46
CA THR A 143 10.96 15.42 2.35
C THR A 143 10.59 16.87 2.66
N GLY A 144 11.34 17.84 2.12
CA GLY A 144 11.11 19.26 2.28
C GLY A 144 11.58 19.82 3.63
N ASP A 145 10.90 20.87 4.08
CA ASP A 145 11.26 21.62 5.28
C ASP A 145 10.95 20.84 6.57
N ALA A 146 11.62 21.24 7.65
CA ALA A 146 11.34 20.74 8.99
C ALA A 146 9.91 21.06 9.44
N PHE A 147 9.33 20.18 10.24
CA PHE A 147 8.10 20.45 10.97
C PHE A 147 8.44 21.35 12.15
N PRO A 148 7.81 22.55 12.27
CA PRO A 148 7.99 23.39 13.46
C PRO A 148 7.62 22.63 14.73
N ARG A 149 6.56 21.81 14.65
CA ARG A 149 6.07 20.92 15.71
C ARG A 149 5.55 19.63 15.09
N TYR A 150 6.01 18.49 15.61
CA TYR A 150 5.57 17.15 15.25
C TYR A 150 4.98 16.48 16.50
N GLY A 151 3.65 16.44 16.60
CA GLY A 151 2.97 15.88 17.76
C GLY A 151 2.82 14.35 17.67
N ILE A 152 3.15 13.67 18.76
CA ILE A 152 2.87 12.27 19.00
C ILE A 152 1.69 12.17 19.96
N ASP A 153 0.62 11.53 19.51
CA ASP A 153 -0.59 11.37 20.32
C ASP A 153 -0.39 10.27 21.37
N LEU A 154 -1.02 10.43 22.54
CA LEU A 154 -0.92 9.41 23.60
C LEU A 154 -1.51 8.09 23.07
N SER A 155 -0.79 6.99 23.28
CA SER A 155 -1.16 5.62 22.85
C SER A 155 -1.24 5.38 21.34
N GLU A 156 -0.76 6.29 20.49
CA GLU A 156 -0.69 5.99 19.06
C GLU A 156 0.47 5.05 18.72
N THR A 157 0.28 4.22 17.69
CA THR A 157 1.31 3.28 17.24
C THR A 157 2.45 4.01 16.52
N GLY A 158 3.63 3.39 16.46
CA GLY A 158 4.79 3.90 15.72
C GLY A 158 4.44 4.26 14.28
N LEU A 159 3.76 3.36 13.57
CA LEU A 159 3.32 3.58 12.20
C LEU A 159 2.30 4.70 12.09
N SER A 160 1.31 4.78 13.00
CA SER A 160 0.33 5.87 13.02
C SER A 160 1.01 7.24 13.18
N ALA A 161 1.98 7.32 14.10
CA ALA A 161 2.77 8.53 14.34
C ALA A 161 3.54 8.93 13.07
N ILE A 162 4.20 7.98 12.40
CA ILE A 162 4.95 8.18 11.15
C ILE A 162 4.02 8.62 10.01
N ASP A 163 2.86 7.98 9.87
CA ASP A 163 1.89 8.23 8.81
C ASP A 163 1.36 9.68 8.80
N LYS A 164 1.25 10.30 9.97
CA LYS A 164 0.87 11.72 10.06
C LYS A 164 1.88 12.62 9.35
N GLY A 165 3.17 12.35 9.53
CA GLY A 165 4.26 13.11 8.91
C GLY A 165 4.38 12.85 7.42
N THR A 166 4.32 11.58 7.02
CA THR A 166 4.48 11.16 5.61
C THR A 166 3.36 11.72 4.75
N ARG A 167 2.10 11.71 5.24
CA ARG A 167 0.96 12.32 4.56
C ARG A 167 1.14 13.82 4.31
N GLN A 168 1.64 14.56 5.31
CA GLN A 168 1.91 16.00 5.18
C GLN A 168 3.03 16.33 4.18
N ARG A 169 3.89 15.36 3.87
CA ARG A 169 4.96 15.49 2.85
C ARG A 169 4.64 14.75 1.55
N HIS A 170 3.45 14.15 1.45
CA HIS A 170 3.05 13.27 0.34
C HIS A 170 4.12 12.21 0.02
N ALA A 171 4.71 11.64 1.08
CA ALA A 171 5.69 10.57 1.00
C ALA A 171 5.01 9.22 1.23
N LEU A 172 5.56 8.18 0.62
CA LEU A 172 5.27 6.79 0.98
C LEU A 172 6.30 6.34 2.02
N VAL A 173 5.85 5.55 2.99
CA VAL A 173 6.75 4.85 3.90
C VAL A 173 6.51 3.36 3.79
N MET A 174 7.58 2.58 3.80
CA MET A 174 7.51 1.12 3.74
C MET A 174 8.69 0.51 4.52
N SER A 175 8.51 -0.69 5.08
CA SER A 175 9.64 -1.52 5.50
C SER A 175 10.51 -1.88 4.28
N ASP A 176 11.79 -2.19 4.47
CA ASP A 176 12.61 -2.87 3.44
C ASP A 176 12.63 -4.40 3.58
N GLY A 177 11.94 -4.93 4.58
CA GLY A 177 11.84 -6.35 4.91
C GLY A 177 12.92 -6.84 5.87
N VAL A 178 14.06 -6.16 6.02
CA VAL A 178 15.24 -6.72 6.72
C VAL A 178 15.67 -5.93 7.97
N GLY A 179 14.93 -4.88 8.31
CA GLY A 179 15.19 -4.03 9.49
C GLY A 179 15.37 -2.54 9.17
N GLY A 180 14.97 -2.11 7.98
CA GLY A 180 14.94 -0.71 7.57
C GLY A 180 13.53 -0.21 7.27
N VAL A 181 13.34 1.09 7.46
CA VAL A 181 12.19 1.87 7.01
C VAL A 181 12.66 2.80 5.90
N VAL A 182 11.94 2.80 4.79
CA VAL A 182 12.25 3.55 3.58
C VAL A 182 11.18 4.62 3.37
N ILE A 183 11.62 5.88 3.29
CA ILE A 183 10.78 7.01 2.90
C ILE A 183 11.01 7.26 1.41
N THR A 184 9.96 7.09 0.60
CA THR A 184 10.09 7.06 -0.86
C THR A 184 8.84 7.60 -1.55
N ARG A 185 8.76 7.44 -2.87
CA ARG A 185 7.57 7.67 -3.69
C ARG A 185 7.24 6.42 -4.48
N THR A 186 6.03 6.38 -5.01
CA THR A 186 5.60 5.24 -5.78
C THR A 186 6.24 5.13 -7.15
N GLY A 187 6.63 3.91 -7.49
CA GLY A 187 7.03 3.54 -8.84
C GLY A 187 8.27 4.28 -9.35
N ALA A 188 9.21 4.62 -8.46
CA ALA A 188 10.46 5.29 -8.84
C ALA A 188 11.34 4.39 -9.73
N ASN A 189 11.23 3.08 -9.56
CA ASN A 189 12.03 2.07 -10.26
C ASN A 189 11.17 1.23 -11.22
N ARG A 190 11.83 0.59 -12.18
CA ARG A 190 11.20 -0.35 -13.11
C ARG A 190 11.38 -1.79 -12.64
N ALA A 191 10.36 -2.60 -12.83
CA ALA A 191 10.38 -4.04 -12.58
C ALA A 191 11.39 -4.75 -13.50
N PRO A 192 11.90 -5.93 -13.11
CA PRO A 192 12.95 -6.60 -13.88
C PRO A 192 12.49 -7.06 -15.27
N ALA A 193 11.20 -7.33 -15.46
CA ALA A 193 10.60 -7.66 -16.75
C ALA A 193 9.13 -7.20 -16.81
N ALA A 194 8.56 -7.17 -18.01
CA ALA A 194 7.11 -6.96 -18.21
C ALA A 194 6.31 -8.21 -17.80
N LEU A 195 5.00 -8.04 -17.58
CA LEU A 195 4.03 -9.13 -17.39
C LEU A 195 3.20 -9.26 -18.67
N SER A 196 3.38 -10.35 -19.41
CA SER A 196 2.70 -10.59 -20.70
C SER A 196 1.90 -11.88 -20.68
N LEU A 197 0.63 -11.80 -21.10
CA LEU A 197 -0.26 -12.93 -21.33
C LEU A 197 -0.85 -12.85 -22.76
N PRO A 198 -0.51 -13.79 -23.67
CA PRO A 198 0.45 -14.88 -23.49
C PRO A 198 1.89 -14.37 -23.34
N GLY A 199 2.75 -15.16 -22.69
CA GLY A 199 4.14 -14.78 -22.41
C GLY A 199 4.66 -15.45 -21.15
N ASN A 200 5.23 -14.65 -20.24
CA ASN A 200 5.82 -15.13 -18.99
C ASN A 200 4.82 -15.32 -17.83
N VAL A 201 3.56 -14.93 -18.03
CA VAL A 201 2.48 -15.12 -17.06
C VAL A 201 1.88 -16.53 -17.20
N LYS A 202 1.81 -17.27 -16.10
CA LYS A 202 1.15 -18.59 -15.98
C LYS A 202 -0.33 -18.46 -15.66
N GLY A 203 -0.72 -17.44 -14.90
CA GLY A 203 -2.10 -17.18 -14.53
C GLY A 203 -2.35 -15.72 -14.20
N SER A 204 -3.57 -15.27 -14.47
CA SER A 204 -4.03 -13.90 -14.22
C SER A 204 -5.41 -13.96 -13.57
N SER A 205 -5.60 -13.22 -12.48
CA SER A 205 -6.91 -13.01 -11.84
C SER A 205 -7.07 -11.54 -11.48
N GLY A 206 -8.21 -10.95 -11.77
CA GLY A 206 -8.43 -9.52 -11.62
C GLY A 206 -9.73 -9.21 -10.92
N GLN A 207 -9.74 -8.12 -10.14
CA GLN A 207 -10.95 -7.55 -9.57
C GLN A 207 -11.07 -6.08 -9.97
N PHE A 208 -12.21 -5.73 -10.57
CA PHE A 208 -12.57 -4.36 -10.94
C PHE A 208 -13.88 -4.00 -10.25
N THR A 209 -13.89 -3.01 -9.35
CA THR A 209 -15.06 -2.74 -8.50
C THR A 209 -15.37 -1.27 -8.31
N HIS A 210 -16.67 -0.94 -8.32
CA HIS A 210 -17.17 0.40 -7.95
C HIS A 210 -17.76 0.44 -6.53
N LYS A 211 -17.60 -0.62 -5.72
CA LYS A 211 -18.24 -0.75 -4.40
C LYS A 211 -17.99 0.48 -3.51
N ASP A 212 -16.72 0.84 -3.34
CA ASP A 212 -16.25 1.95 -2.49
C ASP A 212 -15.82 3.17 -3.32
N ARG A 213 -16.25 3.23 -4.58
CA ARG A 213 -16.04 4.36 -5.48
C ARG A 213 -17.24 5.30 -5.45
N HIS A 214 -16.95 6.59 -5.47
CA HIS A 214 -17.92 7.66 -5.29
C HIS A 214 -17.73 8.72 -6.37
N SER A 215 -18.82 9.25 -6.91
CA SER A 215 -18.75 10.33 -7.92
C SER A 215 -18.20 11.63 -7.32
N LYS A 216 -18.43 11.83 -6.01
CA LYS A 216 -17.97 12.99 -5.24
C LYS A 216 -17.54 12.54 -3.86
N VAL A 217 -16.32 12.89 -3.45
CA VAL A 217 -15.81 12.73 -2.09
C VAL A 217 -15.71 14.10 -1.48
N ILE A 218 -16.44 14.35 -0.40
CA ILE A 218 -16.53 15.64 0.27
C ILE A 218 -15.96 15.50 1.68
N VAL A 219 -15.03 16.36 2.07
CA VAL A 219 -14.53 16.45 3.45
C VAL A 219 -15.01 17.77 4.04
N ARG A 220 -15.55 17.74 5.26
CA ARG A 220 -16.00 18.92 6.00
C ARG A 220 -15.42 18.93 7.40
N GLY A 221 -15.01 20.10 7.88
CA GLY A 221 -14.57 20.27 9.26
C GLY A 221 -14.94 21.64 9.80
N GLN A 222 -14.91 21.78 11.12
CA GLN A 222 -15.13 23.07 11.74
C GLN A 222 -13.83 23.89 11.65
N SER A 223 -13.93 25.13 11.18
CA SER A 223 -12.79 26.05 11.10
C SER A 223 -12.85 27.08 12.23
N GLU A 224 -11.71 27.37 12.88
CA GLU A 224 -11.61 28.42 13.91
C GLU A 224 -11.50 29.84 13.31
N LYS A 225 -11.24 29.96 11.99
CA LYS A 225 -10.95 31.23 11.31
C LYS A 225 -12.18 32.02 10.83
N ALA A 226 -13.36 31.77 11.39
CA ALA A 226 -14.55 32.59 11.16
C ALA A 226 -14.35 34.08 11.52
N ALA A 227 -13.42 34.38 12.43
CA ALA A 227 -13.31 35.70 13.05
C ALA A 227 -12.63 36.77 12.17
N THR A 228 -11.81 36.41 11.18
CA THR A 228 -11.02 37.38 10.39
C THR A 228 -11.65 37.79 9.07
N VAL A 229 -12.74 37.12 8.65
CA VAL A 229 -13.55 37.50 7.47
C VAL A 229 -14.88 38.07 7.93
N ARG A 230 -14.87 38.90 8.98
CA ARG A 230 -15.96 39.84 9.20
C ARG A 230 -15.69 41.02 8.28
N ASP A 231 -16.40 41.07 7.15
CA ASP A 231 -16.54 42.30 6.38
C ASP A 231 -16.76 43.44 7.38
N GLY A 232 -16.05 44.57 7.25
CA GLY A 232 -16.14 45.74 8.12
C GLY A 232 -17.52 46.43 8.16
N ARG A 233 -18.58 45.71 7.79
CA ARG A 233 -20.00 46.03 7.88
C ARG A 233 -20.61 45.60 9.22
N ALA A 234 -19.81 45.50 10.28
CA ALA A 234 -20.41 45.56 11.61
C ALA A 234 -21.17 46.88 11.66
N ALA A 235 -22.50 46.84 11.80
CA ALA A 235 -23.30 48.05 11.95
C ALA A 235 -22.68 48.84 13.11
N PRO A 236 -22.33 50.12 12.93
CA PRO A 236 -21.77 50.91 14.02
C PRO A 236 -22.77 50.85 15.18
N LEU A 237 -22.31 50.42 16.35
CA LEU A 237 -23.09 50.50 17.58
C LEU A 237 -23.22 51.98 17.93
N MET A 238 -24.21 52.64 17.32
CA MET A 238 -24.58 54.01 17.64
C MET A 238 -25.29 53.97 18.99
N GLY A 239 -24.69 54.58 20.01
CA GLY A 239 -25.34 54.73 21.31
C GLY A 239 -26.68 55.48 21.14
N GLY A 240 -27.79 54.78 21.35
CA GLY A 240 -29.14 55.37 21.30
C GLY A 240 -30.16 54.67 20.40
N SER A 241 -29.77 53.70 19.57
CA SER A 241 -30.75 52.93 18.79
C SER A 241 -31.44 51.87 19.66
N ALA A 242 -32.72 52.08 19.97
CA ALA A 242 -33.55 51.05 20.59
C ALA A 242 -33.63 49.82 19.66
N PRO A 243 -33.60 48.58 20.20
CA PRO A 243 -33.73 47.39 19.38
C PRO A 243 -35.04 47.43 18.59
N VAL A 244 -34.96 47.13 17.29
CA VAL A 244 -36.12 47.08 16.40
C VAL A 244 -37.16 46.10 16.97
N LYS A 245 -38.41 46.55 17.12
CA LYS A 245 -39.50 45.72 17.64
C LYS A 245 -39.69 44.50 16.74
N PRO A 246 -40.11 43.34 17.29
CA PRO A 246 -40.26 42.10 16.49
C PRO A 246 -41.13 42.27 15.24
N GLU A 247 -42.10 43.18 15.32
CA GLU A 247 -43.09 43.53 14.30
C GLU A 247 -42.47 44.26 13.10
N ASP A 248 -41.41 45.03 13.35
CA ASP A 248 -40.73 45.89 12.36
C ASP A 248 -39.47 45.21 11.78
N ARG A 249 -39.25 43.93 12.08
CA ARG A 249 -38.12 43.16 11.54
C ARG A 249 -38.45 42.72 10.12
N GLU A 250 -37.77 43.27 9.13
CA GLU A 250 -37.86 42.78 7.76
C GLU A 250 -37.28 41.36 7.66
N ALA A 251 -37.98 40.49 6.91
CA ALA A 251 -37.50 39.15 6.64
C ALA A 251 -36.24 39.21 5.77
N THR A 252 -35.11 38.76 6.31
CA THR A 252 -33.86 38.72 5.54
C THR A 252 -33.97 37.70 4.40
N ASP A 253 -33.29 37.95 3.29
CA ASP A 253 -33.22 37.08 2.10
C ASP A 253 -32.54 35.70 2.33
N GLY A 254 -32.24 35.34 3.57
CA GLY A 254 -31.51 34.12 3.93
C GLY A 254 -30.00 34.20 3.71
N SER A 255 -29.48 35.31 3.17
CA SER A 255 -28.03 35.49 2.96
C SER A 255 -27.26 35.57 4.29
N ALA A 256 -27.92 35.92 5.40
CA ALA A 256 -27.35 35.81 6.74
C ALA A 256 -27.05 34.34 7.10
N THR A 257 -27.96 33.40 6.80
CA THR A 257 -27.78 31.97 7.07
C THR A 257 -26.72 31.33 6.16
N GLU A 258 -26.62 31.76 4.90
CA GLU A 258 -25.53 31.34 4.01
C GLU A 258 -24.17 31.92 4.43
N ARG A 259 -24.14 33.17 4.93
CA ARG A 259 -22.92 33.80 5.48
C ARG A 259 -22.46 33.14 6.77
N GLU A 260 -23.37 32.82 7.69
CA GLU A 260 -23.07 32.09 8.92
C GLU A 260 -22.56 30.68 8.64
N ARG A 261 -23.11 29.98 7.64
CA ARG A 261 -22.59 28.68 7.18
C ARG A 261 -21.18 28.79 6.58
N ARG A 262 -20.89 29.85 5.82
CA ARG A 262 -19.54 30.13 5.27
C ARG A 262 -18.50 30.43 6.35
N GLY A 263 -18.93 30.95 7.50
CA GLY A 263 -18.01 31.28 8.60
C GLY A 263 -17.51 30.07 9.40
N VAL A 264 -18.26 28.97 9.46
CA VAL A 264 -18.02 27.92 10.48
C VAL A 264 -17.44 26.62 9.89
N VAL A 265 -17.62 26.36 8.60
CA VAL A 265 -17.30 25.06 7.97
C VAL A 265 -16.24 25.21 6.90
N ALA A 266 -15.06 24.61 7.11
CA ALA A 266 -14.10 24.34 6.06
C ALA A 266 -14.58 23.13 5.24
N SER A 267 -14.43 23.19 3.91
CA SER A 267 -14.86 22.08 3.04
C SER A 267 -13.97 21.89 1.81
N GLY A 268 -13.83 20.64 1.38
CA GLY A 268 -13.16 20.26 0.15
C GLY A 268 -13.89 19.14 -0.57
N GLU A 269 -13.89 19.17 -1.90
CA GLU A 269 -14.56 18.17 -2.75
C GLU A 269 -13.60 17.64 -3.81
N ALA A 270 -13.57 16.32 -4.01
CA ALA A 270 -12.91 15.64 -5.11
C ALA A 270 -13.96 14.92 -5.99
N THR A 271 -13.81 15.01 -7.29
CA THR A 271 -14.70 14.37 -8.28
C THR A 271 -13.98 13.21 -8.95
N ASP A 272 -14.71 12.12 -9.16
CA ASP A 272 -14.23 10.93 -9.85
C ASP A 272 -14.96 10.76 -11.19
N ASP A 273 -14.28 11.11 -12.28
CA ASP A 273 -14.84 11.16 -13.64
C ASP A 273 -15.25 9.78 -14.19
N GLU A 274 -14.78 8.67 -13.60
CA GLU A 274 -15.16 7.32 -14.02
C GLU A 274 -16.54 6.92 -13.47
N ILE A 275 -16.98 7.56 -12.39
CA ILE A 275 -18.23 7.23 -11.70
C ILE A 275 -19.34 8.17 -12.18
N ARG A 276 -19.97 7.78 -13.30
CA ARG A 276 -21.07 8.53 -13.92
C ARG A 276 -22.37 8.54 -13.08
N ARG A 277 -22.58 7.53 -12.24
CA ARG A 277 -23.75 7.45 -11.35
C ARG A 277 -23.53 8.37 -10.15
N TYR A 278 -24.54 9.17 -9.81
CA TYR A 278 -24.50 10.01 -8.60
C TYR A 278 -24.36 9.16 -7.34
N ARG A 279 -23.18 9.20 -6.71
CA ARG A 279 -22.81 8.47 -5.48
C ARG A 279 -21.90 9.35 -4.61
N PRO A 280 -22.40 10.43 -3.99
CA PRO A 280 -21.58 11.25 -3.11
C PRO A 280 -21.28 10.52 -1.79
N ILE A 281 -20.15 10.87 -1.17
CA ILE A 281 -19.83 10.51 0.22
C ILE A 281 -19.29 11.75 0.94
N VAL A 282 -19.63 11.90 2.23
CA VAL A 282 -19.18 13.00 3.09
C VAL A 282 -18.39 12.44 4.26
N HIS A 283 -17.21 12.99 4.51
CA HIS A 283 -16.34 12.67 5.65
C HIS A 283 -16.14 13.91 6.54
N LEU A 284 -15.94 13.67 7.82
CA LEU A 284 -15.52 14.70 8.77
C LEU A 284 -13.98 14.77 8.78
N ALA A 285 -13.45 16.00 8.73
CA ALA A 285 -12.01 16.24 8.87
C ALA A 285 -11.54 15.79 10.27
N ARG A 286 -10.42 15.07 10.33
CA ARG A 286 -9.88 14.52 11.59
C ARG A 286 -9.06 15.52 12.40
N SER A 287 -8.58 16.59 11.77
CA SER A 287 -7.72 17.62 12.37
C SER A 287 -8.29 19.01 12.14
N LYS A 288 -7.59 20.05 12.64
CA LYS A 288 -7.96 21.45 12.38
C LYS A 288 -8.15 21.66 10.88
N ALA A 289 -9.38 21.99 10.49
CA ALA A 289 -9.80 22.01 9.10
C ALA A 289 -9.66 23.42 8.52
N ASP A 290 -8.86 23.54 7.47
CA ASP A 290 -8.93 24.62 6.48
C ASP A 290 -9.36 24.04 5.13
N ASP A 291 -9.82 24.90 4.21
CA ASP A 291 -10.36 24.45 2.93
C ASP A 291 -9.34 23.65 2.11
N LYS A 292 -8.05 24.03 2.21
CA LYS A 292 -6.96 23.32 1.54
C LYS A 292 -6.78 21.92 2.10
N GLY A 293 -6.68 21.76 3.42
CA GLY A 293 -6.54 20.48 4.08
C GLY A 293 -7.73 19.55 3.79
N CYS A 294 -8.95 20.08 3.82
CA CYS A 294 -10.14 19.31 3.44
C CYS A 294 -10.09 18.87 1.96
N LYS A 295 -9.62 19.72 1.06
CA LYS A 295 -9.48 19.39 -0.38
C LYS A 295 -8.40 18.34 -0.61
N ASP A 296 -7.25 18.47 0.05
CA ASP A 296 -6.15 17.50 -0.04
C ASP A 296 -6.58 16.13 0.52
N GLU A 297 -7.33 16.10 1.63
CA GLU A 297 -7.90 14.87 2.18
C GLU A 297 -8.94 14.24 1.24
N ALA A 298 -9.84 15.04 0.65
CA ALA A 298 -10.84 14.56 -0.31
C ALA A 298 -10.17 13.93 -1.55
N ASP A 299 -9.14 14.61 -2.09
CA ASP A 299 -8.37 14.14 -3.24
C ASP A 299 -7.63 12.84 -2.92
N TRP A 300 -6.98 12.75 -1.75
CA TRP A 300 -6.30 11.53 -1.30
C TRP A 300 -7.27 10.36 -1.19
N ARG A 301 -8.39 10.53 -0.47
CA ARG A 301 -9.42 9.49 -0.30
C ARG A 301 -9.95 8.97 -1.64
N MET A 302 -10.27 9.89 -2.56
CA MET A 302 -10.74 9.52 -3.90
C MET A 302 -9.70 8.69 -4.65
N ARG A 303 -8.42 9.13 -4.65
CA ARG A 303 -7.34 8.42 -5.36
C ARG A 303 -7.05 7.06 -4.76
N THR A 304 -7.01 6.95 -3.43
CA THR A 304 -6.83 5.66 -2.74
C THR A 304 -7.91 4.67 -3.13
N LYS A 305 -9.20 5.07 -3.07
CA LYS A 305 -10.31 4.20 -3.50
C LYS A 305 -10.30 3.89 -4.99
N ARG A 306 -9.85 4.85 -5.81
CA ARG A 306 -9.65 4.64 -7.24
C ARG A 306 -8.53 3.64 -7.54
N GLY A 307 -7.45 3.65 -6.76
CA GLY A 307 -6.41 2.62 -6.78
C GLY A 307 -6.93 1.24 -6.41
N GLU A 308 -7.51 1.13 -5.22
CA GLU A 308 -8.06 -0.13 -4.66
C GLU A 308 -9.16 -0.75 -5.53
N SER A 309 -9.78 0.03 -6.42
CA SER A 309 -10.83 -0.47 -7.32
C SER A 309 -10.34 -1.42 -8.41
N GLU A 310 -9.03 -1.50 -8.62
CA GLU A 310 -8.41 -2.40 -9.59
C GLU A 310 -7.16 -3.01 -8.98
N GLU A 311 -7.24 -4.33 -8.84
CA GLU A 311 -6.13 -5.17 -8.45
C GLU A 311 -6.14 -6.40 -9.34
N ILE A 312 -4.97 -6.71 -9.89
CA ILE A 312 -4.77 -7.87 -10.74
C ILE A 312 -3.58 -8.65 -10.19
N SER A 313 -3.78 -9.93 -9.94
CA SER A 313 -2.73 -10.85 -9.50
C SER A 313 -2.25 -11.69 -10.68
N TYR A 314 -0.94 -11.72 -10.86
CA TYR A 314 -0.23 -12.48 -11.88
C TYR A 314 0.65 -13.53 -11.23
N ARG A 315 0.57 -14.79 -11.68
CA ARG A 315 1.55 -15.83 -11.33
C ARG A 315 2.58 -15.97 -12.42
N VAL A 316 3.86 -15.91 -12.06
CA VAL A 316 5.01 -16.08 -12.96
C VAL A 316 5.94 -17.18 -12.46
N HIS A 317 6.73 -17.76 -13.37
CA HIS A 317 7.74 -18.75 -13.04
C HIS A 317 8.97 -18.11 -12.37
N GLY A 318 9.49 -18.77 -11.33
CA GLY A 318 10.70 -18.39 -10.61
C GLY A 318 10.54 -17.10 -9.79
N TYR A 319 11.60 -16.76 -9.06
CA TYR A 319 11.64 -15.58 -8.18
C TYR A 319 12.32 -14.36 -8.81
N LYS A 320 13.09 -14.58 -9.88
CA LYS A 320 13.88 -13.56 -10.57
C LYS A 320 13.47 -13.41 -12.02
N ALA A 321 13.63 -12.19 -12.53
CA ALA A 321 13.73 -11.93 -13.95
C ALA A 321 14.98 -11.08 -14.19
N ASN A 322 15.68 -11.31 -15.31
CA ASN A 322 16.90 -10.57 -15.66
C ASN A 322 17.91 -10.46 -14.50
N GLY A 323 18.08 -11.54 -13.73
CA GLY A 323 19.02 -11.62 -12.61
C GLY A 323 18.59 -10.93 -11.30
N ARG A 324 17.40 -10.31 -11.25
CA ARG A 324 16.92 -9.55 -10.08
C ARG A 324 15.58 -10.08 -9.58
N LEU A 325 15.42 -10.15 -8.25
CA LEU A 325 14.14 -10.52 -7.63
C LEU A 325 13.05 -9.50 -7.98
N TRP A 326 11.82 -9.99 -8.10
CA TRP A 326 10.64 -9.13 -8.11
C TRP A 326 10.52 -8.34 -6.81
N ARG A 327 10.16 -7.07 -6.90
CA ARG A 327 10.03 -6.19 -5.73
C ARG A 327 8.76 -5.35 -5.85
N VAL A 328 8.17 -5.05 -4.69
CA VAL A 328 7.12 -4.04 -4.58
C VAL A 328 7.66 -2.64 -4.87
N ASN A 329 6.75 -1.71 -5.12
CA ASN A 329 7.06 -0.32 -5.46
C ASN A 329 7.79 -0.12 -6.80
N GLU A 330 7.65 -1.08 -7.73
CA GLU A 330 8.22 -0.98 -9.06
C GLU A 330 7.14 -0.87 -10.13
N MET A 331 7.40 -0.06 -11.15
CA MET A 331 6.54 0.06 -12.31
C MET A 331 6.79 -1.10 -13.27
N VAL A 332 5.73 -1.81 -13.63
CA VAL A 332 5.76 -2.97 -14.52
C VAL A 332 4.85 -2.73 -15.71
N GLU A 333 5.36 -3.00 -16.91
CA GLU A 333 4.53 -3.00 -18.12
C GLU A 333 3.66 -4.26 -18.10
N VAL A 334 2.34 -4.08 -18.23
CA VAL A 334 1.38 -5.18 -18.32
C VAL A 334 0.80 -5.21 -19.73
N SER A 335 0.84 -6.40 -20.35
CA SER A 335 0.19 -6.70 -21.62
C SER A 335 -0.65 -7.96 -21.46
N ASP A 336 -1.91 -7.77 -21.10
CA ASP A 336 -2.86 -8.85 -20.83
C ASP A 336 -4.18 -8.58 -21.56
N SER A 337 -4.45 -9.37 -22.61
CA SER A 337 -5.68 -9.26 -23.38
C SER A 337 -6.91 -9.80 -22.66
N PHE A 338 -6.73 -10.71 -21.69
CA PHE A 338 -7.86 -11.28 -20.94
C PHE A 338 -8.41 -10.27 -19.93
N GLN A 339 -7.53 -9.52 -19.26
CA GLN A 339 -7.92 -8.45 -18.33
C GLN A 339 -8.17 -7.10 -19.02
N ASP A 340 -7.92 -6.99 -20.33
CA ASP A 340 -7.92 -5.73 -21.09
C ASP A 340 -7.02 -4.65 -20.46
N VAL A 341 -5.78 -5.02 -20.15
CA VAL A 341 -4.77 -4.10 -19.58
C VAL A 341 -3.52 -4.11 -20.43
N PHE A 342 -3.20 -2.95 -21.01
CA PHE A 342 -2.05 -2.72 -21.89
C PHE A 342 -1.35 -1.42 -21.51
N ARG A 343 -0.79 -1.38 -20.30
CA ARG A 343 -0.19 -0.17 -19.72
C ARG A 343 0.71 -0.51 -18.55
N ASP A 344 1.42 0.52 -18.11
CA ASP A 344 2.21 0.47 -16.88
C ASP A 344 1.32 0.38 -15.65
N MET A 345 1.60 -0.58 -14.78
CA MET A 345 0.97 -0.78 -13.49
C MET A 345 2.03 -0.73 -12.38
N LEU A 346 1.62 -0.51 -11.14
CA LEU A 346 2.50 -0.52 -9.98
C LEU A 346 2.41 -1.89 -9.30
N ILE A 347 3.55 -2.52 -9.02
CA ILE A 347 3.60 -3.74 -8.20
C ILE A 347 3.29 -3.36 -6.75
N SER A 348 2.10 -3.72 -6.27
CA SER A 348 1.68 -3.51 -4.88
C SER A 348 2.08 -4.65 -3.97
N ARG A 349 1.99 -5.91 -4.44
CA ARG A 349 2.34 -7.09 -3.64
C ARG A 349 3.23 -8.04 -4.43
N VAL A 350 4.21 -8.61 -3.76
CA VAL A 350 5.02 -9.72 -4.26
C VAL A 350 4.97 -10.82 -3.19
N THR A 351 4.53 -11.99 -3.58
CA THR A 351 4.56 -13.19 -2.74
C THR A 351 5.42 -14.25 -3.44
N PHE A 352 6.54 -14.62 -2.83
CA PHE A 352 7.36 -15.75 -3.26
C PHE A 352 6.75 -17.04 -2.72
N LEU A 353 6.42 -17.96 -3.61
CA LEU A 353 5.72 -19.20 -3.33
C LEU A 353 6.62 -20.40 -3.63
N LEU A 354 6.79 -21.26 -2.63
CA LEU A 354 7.30 -22.62 -2.81
C LEU A 354 6.22 -23.59 -2.36
N GLN A 355 5.84 -24.50 -3.25
CA GLN A 355 4.89 -25.58 -2.98
C GLN A 355 5.50 -26.91 -3.45
N GLU A 356 5.13 -28.02 -2.80
CA GLU A 356 5.64 -29.36 -3.12
C GLU A 356 5.39 -29.74 -4.59
N ASP A 357 4.20 -29.43 -5.12
CA ASP A 357 3.79 -29.76 -6.50
C ASP A 357 3.74 -28.55 -7.46
N GLY A 358 3.80 -27.33 -6.92
CA GLY A 358 3.60 -26.08 -7.67
C GLY A 358 4.87 -25.53 -8.33
N GLY A 359 6.04 -26.02 -7.91
CA GLY A 359 7.34 -25.46 -8.32
C GLY A 359 7.63 -24.10 -7.67
N GLU A 360 8.59 -23.38 -8.26
CA GLU A 360 8.98 -22.03 -7.84
C GLU A 360 8.15 -20.99 -8.58
N GLU A 361 7.31 -20.26 -7.86
CA GLU A 361 6.43 -19.25 -8.45
C GLU A 361 6.49 -17.95 -7.67
N THR A 362 6.26 -16.84 -8.38
CA THR A 362 5.99 -15.55 -7.74
C THR A 362 4.58 -15.11 -8.10
N GLU A 363 3.79 -14.79 -7.07
CA GLU A 363 2.54 -14.06 -7.24
C GLU A 363 2.83 -12.55 -7.14
N ILE A 364 2.42 -11.80 -8.16
CA ILE A 364 2.65 -10.36 -8.29
C ILE A 364 1.29 -9.69 -8.42
N ALA A 365 0.86 -8.97 -7.38
CA ALA A 365 -0.31 -8.12 -7.47
C ALA A 365 0.09 -6.74 -7.97
N VAL A 366 -0.65 -6.25 -8.95
CA VAL A 366 -0.49 -4.93 -9.53
C VAL A 366 -1.75 -4.10 -9.36
N THR A 367 -1.56 -2.79 -9.19
CA THR A 367 -2.65 -1.82 -9.10
C THR A 367 -2.35 -0.59 -9.95
N SER A 368 -3.35 0.26 -10.14
CA SER A 368 -3.19 1.51 -10.87
C SER A 368 -2.23 2.45 -10.12
N PRO A 369 -1.16 2.97 -10.76
CA PRO A 369 -0.13 3.77 -10.08
C PRO A 369 -0.66 5.07 -9.44
N GLU A 370 -1.78 5.59 -9.97
CA GLU A 370 -2.44 6.80 -9.46
C GLU A 370 -2.94 6.67 -8.01
N ALA A 371 -3.09 5.45 -7.51
CA ALA A 371 -3.47 5.13 -6.14
C ALA A 371 -2.61 5.84 -5.09
N PHE A 372 -1.35 6.10 -5.44
CA PHE A 372 -0.34 6.60 -4.52
C PHE A 372 0.32 7.91 -5.00
N ASP A 373 -0.21 8.52 -6.07
CA ASP A 373 0.33 9.77 -6.61
C ASP A 373 -0.07 10.98 -5.74
N ASN A 374 0.92 11.84 -5.46
CA ASN A 374 0.72 13.07 -4.69
C ASN A 374 -0.19 14.09 -5.41
N LYS A 375 -0.24 14.06 -6.74
CA LYS A 375 -1.00 14.97 -7.59
C LYS A 375 -1.87 14.18 -8.57
N PRO A 376 -2.96 14.77 -9.10
CA PRO A 376 -3.77 14.10 -10.11
C PRO A 376 -2.92 13.87 -11.37
N VAL A 377 -2.69 12.61 -11.74
CA VAL A 377 -2.03 12.25 -13.00
C VAL A 377 -3.09 11.73 -13.97
N LYS A 378 -3.64 12.63 -14.78
CA LYS A 378 -4.66 12.26 -15.77
C LYS A 378 -4.08 11.28 -16.79
N GLY A 379 -4.76 10.15 -16.99
CA GLY A 379 -4.52 9.26 -18.13
C GLY A 379 -3.62 8.06 -17.89
N ARG A 380 -3.01 7.89 -16.70
CA ARG A 380 -2.23 6.67 -16.37
C ARG A 380 -3.04 5.38 -16.48
N ARG A 381 -4.36 5.45 -16.26
CA ARG A 381 -5.27 4.31 -16.37
C ARG A 381 -5.71 4.00 -17.80
N LYS A 382 -5.37 4.82 -18.79
CA LYS A 382 -5.74 4.55 -20.18
C LYS A 382 -4.76 3.57 -20.78
N ASN A 383 -5.25 2.48 -21.35
CA ASN A 383 -4.42 1.57 -22.13
C ASN A 383 -3.68 2.35 -23.22
N VAL A 384 -2.40 2.01 -23.40
CA VAL A 384 -1.61 2.52 -24.49
C VAL A 384 -2.29 2.03 -25.76
N LYS A 385 -2.71 2.97 -26.63
CA LYS A 385 -3.23 2.59 -27.93
C LYS A 385 -2.11 1.81 -28.62
N SER A 386 -2.37 0.56 -28.98
CA SER A 386 -1.53 -0.20 -29.90
C SER A 386 -1.04 0.77 -30.97
N ARG A 387 0.29 0.92 -31.09
CA ARG A 387 0.87 1.55 -32.27
C ARG A 387 0.38 0.69 -33.42
N LYS A 388 -0.76 1.06 -34.04
CA LYS A 388 -1.04 0.70 -35.41
C LYS A 388 0.26 1.05 -36.11
N LYS A 389 0.98 0.03 -36.60
CA LYS A 389 2.08 0.22 -37.55
C LYS A 389 1.49 1.18 -38.56
N SER A 390 1.84 2.46 -38.44
CA SER A 390 1.51 3.44 -39.44
C SER A 390 2.38 2.97 -40.59
N GLY A 391 1.76 2.20 -41.48
CA GLY A 391 2.27 2.01 -42.82
C GLY A 391 2.34 3.39 -43.44
N LYS A 392 3.38 4.13 -43.09
CA LYS A 392 3.87 5.25 -43.87
C LYS A 392 4.33 4.56 -45.14
N LYS A 393 3.40 4.39 -46.08
CA LYS A 393 3.68 4.09 -47.47
C LYS A 393 4.74 5.10 -47.88
N SER A 394 6.01 4.70 -47.85
CA SER A 394 6.97 5.30 -48.74
C SER A 394 6.38 5.06 -50.14
N LYS A 395 6.26 6.13 -50.92
CA LYS A 395 6.00 6.02 -52.35
C LYS A 395 7.25 5.38 -52.97
N GLY A 396 7.39 4.07 -52.80
CA GLY A 396 8.31 3.21 -53.53
C GLY A 396 7.49 2.52 -54.62
N LYS A 397 7.67 2.99 -55.86
CA LYS A 397 7.13 2.38 -57.07
C LYS A 397 7.83 1.01 -57.23
N GLY A 398 7.11 -0.10 -57.17
CA GLY A 398 7.70 -1.43 -57.39
C GLY A 398 6.70 -2.56 -57.16
N SER A 399 6.41 -3.29 -58.23
CA SER A 399 5.46 -4.40 -58.37
C SER A 399 5.75 -5.60 -57.47
N GLY A 400 4.71 -6.16 -56.85
CA GLY A 400 4.68 -7.51 -56.28
C GLY A 400 3.22 -7.95 -56.14
N GLY A 401 2.85 -9.04 -56.82
CA GLY A 401 1.48 -9.53 -56.96
C GLY A 401 0.85 -10.06 -55.65
N PRO A 402 -0.42 -10.53 -55.70
CA PRO A 402 -1.13 -10.98 -54.51
C PRO A 402 -0.47 -12.26 -53.95
N LEU A 403 -0.27 -12.28 -52.63
CA LEU A 403 0.18 -13.44 -51.87
C LEU A 403 -0.89 -14.54 -51.95
N ASP A 404 -0.51 -15.73 -52.39
CA ASP A 404 -1.34 -16.92 -52.39
C ASP A 404 -1.44 -17.49 -50.97
N GLY A 405 -2.61 -18.06 -50.67
CA GLY A 405 -3.02 -18.44 -49.32
C GLY A 405 -2.42 -19.75 -48.81
N THR A 406 -1.09 -19.92 -48.81
CA THR A 406 -0.45 -21.19 -48.39
C THR A 406 0.75 -21.00 -47.45
N ALA A 407 0.57 -20.30 -46.33
CA ALA A 407 1.55 -20.32 -45.24
C ALA A 407 0.95 -20.96 -43.98
N SER A 408 1.36 -22.20 -43.70
CA SER A 408 1.10 -22.93 -42.46
C SER A 408 2.15 -22.58 -41.38
N ALA A 409 1.72 -22.63 -40.12
CA ALA A 409 2.50 -22.27 -38.94
C ALA A 409 3.71 -23.19 -38.69
N LEU A 410 4.78 -22.59 -38.17
CA LEU A 410 5.81 -23.25 -37.35
C LEU A 410 5.63 -22.81 -35.91
#